data_AF-A0A498MAW6-F1
#
_entry.id   AF-A0A498MAW6-F1
#
_cell.length_a   1.000
_cell.length_b   1.000
_cell.length_c   1.000
_cell.angle_alpha   90.00
_cell.angle_beta   90.00
_cell.angle_gamma   90.00
#
_symmetry.space_group_name_H-M   'P 1'
#
loop_
_entity.id
_entity.type
_entity.pdbx_description
1 polymer ?
#
loop_
_entity_poly.entity_id
_entity_poly.type
_entity_poly.pdbx_seq_one_letter_code
_entity_poly.pdbx_strand_id
1 'polypeptide(L)'
;MNSLSPEVALSRISPELRPLLCSVVRNGRVGLDSSSCLRITDLKSGCTSLMPGPCCDRFKLHIPYAGETLKWDIIFNAKDPELPPDFIFGEDADFLPEPSELPHLVSWDAGKPECLLQLVKELLQQYHQYQCQRLRDSSRLLFEYGSLLEDPNYGRSMEIYAGRKNSWVPVLHHLTHFH
;
A
#
# COMPACT_ATOMS: atom_id res chain seq x y z
N MET A 1 -3.96 -21.83 -1.06
CA MET A 1 -2.57 -21.60 -0.62
C MET A 1 -2.64 -20.99 0.76
N ASN A 2 -2.02 -21.63 1.76
CA ASN A 2 -2.13 -21.23 3.16
C ASN A 2 -1.45 -19.87 3.37
N SER A 3 -2.21 -18.84 3.74
CA SER A 3 -1.67 -17.57 4.20
C SER A 3 -0.86 -17.81 5.48
N LEU A 4 0.43 -17.48 5.47
CA LEU A 4 1.25 -17.47 6.67
C LEU A 4 0.65 -16.50 7.70
N SER A 5 0.61 -16.89 8.97
CA SER A 5 0.22 -15.95 10.03
C SER A 5 1.24 -14.82 10.14
N PRO A 6 0.84 -13.60 10.56
CA PRO A 6 1.76 -12.47 10.61
C PRO A 6 2.95 -12.72 11.53
N GLU A 7 2.77 -13.42 12.64
CA GLU A 7 3.85 -13.79 13.57
C GLU A 7 4.90 -14.71 12.91
N VAL A 8 4.46 -15.66 12.08
CA VAL A 8 5.38 -16.56 11.34
C VAL A 8 6.07 -15.81 10.20
N ALA A 9 5.41 -14.83 9.59
CA ALA A 9 6.05 -13.97 8.60
C ALA A 9 7.16 -13.12 9.25
N LEU A 10 6.87 -12.47 10.38
CA LEU A 10 7.79 -11.59 11.10
C LEU A 10 9.03 -12.33 11.65
N SER A 11 8.91 -13.61 12.00
CA SER A 11 10.05 -14.41 12.48
C SER A 11 11.10 -14.69 11.40
N ARG A 12 10.74 -14.60 10.11
CA ARG A 12 11.63 -14.84 8.97
C ARG A 12 12.33 -13.58 8.46
N ILE A 13 11.83 -12.41 8.83
CA ILE A 13 12.39 -11.09 8.47
C ILE A 13 13.67 -10.82 9.25
N SER A 14 14.62 -10.11 8.61
CA SER A 14 15.82 -9.62 9.28
C SER A 14 15.45 -8.86 10.58
N PRO A 15 16.15 -9.12 11.70
CA PRO A 15 15.82 -8.50 12.99
C PRO A 15 15.71 -6.98 12.95
N GLU A 16 16.54 -6.32 12.16
CA GLU A 16 16.66 -4.87 12.02
C GLU A 16 15.44 -4.26 11.33
N LEU A 17 14.85 -4.96 10.36
CA LEU A 17 13.66 -4.52 9.63
C LEU A 17 12.35 -4.86 10.36
N ARG A 18 12.40 -5.80 11.31
CA ARG A 18 11.21 -6.31 12.01
C ARG A 18 10.36 -5.22 12.69
N PRO A 19 10.92 -4.19 13.35
CA PRO A 19 10.12 -3.13 13.95
C PRO A 19 9.23 -2.40 12.93
N LEU A 20 9.76 -2.14 11.74
CA LEU A 20 9.03 -1.49 10.64
C LEU A 20 7.83 -2.34 10.20
N LEU A 21 8.06 -3.63 9.97
CA LEU A 21 7.01 -4.55 9.52
C LEU A 21 5.99 -4.84 10.63
N CYS A 22 6.42 -4.88 11.90
CA CYS A 22 5.51 -4.99 13.04
C CYS A 22 4.52 -3.83 13.08
N SER A 23 5.01 -2.60 12.86
CA SER A 23 4.15 -1.41 12.76
C SER A 23 3.14 -1.55 11.61
N VAL A 24 3.61 -1.92 10.41
CA VAL A 24 2.73 -2.13 9.24
C VAL A 24 1.65 -3.18 9.51
N VAL A 25 1.98 -4.32 10.12
CA VAL A 25 1.01 -5.38 10.37
C VAL A 25 0.01 -5.01 11.48
N ARG A 26 0.46 -4.33 12.54
CA ARG A 26 -0.36 -4.04 13.72
C ARG A 26 -1.19 -2.76 13.56
N ASN A 27 -0.60 -1.75 12.94
CA ASN A 27 -1.14 -0.40 12.80
C ASN A 27 -1.57 -0.08 11.37
N GLY A 28 -1.30 -0.96 10.40
CA GLY A 28 -1.66 -0.83 8.99
C GLY A 28 -3.13 -1.05 8.70
N ARG A 29 -3.98 -0.32 9.42
CA ARG A 29 -5.33 -0.03 8.96
C ARG A 29 -5.20 1.10 7.95
N VAL A 30 -5.50 0.76 6.71
CA VAL A 30 -5.47 1.69 5.59
C VAL A 30 -6.79 1.59 4.85
N GLY A 31 -7.20 2.71 4.27
CA GLY A 31 -8.46 2.83 3.56
C GLY A 31 -9.69 3.06 4.43
N LEU A 32 -10.87 3.00 3.79
CA LEU A 32 -12.12 3.50 4.35
C LEU A 32 -12.75 2.57 5.38
N ASP A 33 -12.61 1.26 5.21
CA ASP A 33 -13.10 0.29 6.17
C ASP A 33 -11.99 -0.03 7.16
N SER A 34 -12.10 0.50 8.38
CA SER A 34 -11.12 0.26 9.46
C SER A 34 -10.98 -1.21 9.89
N SER A 35 -11.66 -2.13 9.19
CA SER A 35 -11.58 -3.59 9.24
C SER A 35 -10.49 -4.18 8.34
N SER A 36 -10.09 -3.48 7.28
CA SER A 36 -9.11 -3.97 6.31
C SER A 36 -7.68 -3.77 6.83
N CYS A 37 -6.97 -4.88 7.05
CA CYS A 37 -5.58 -4.87 7.49
C CYS A 37 -4.64 -5.14 6.33
N LEU A 38 -3.51 -4.43 6.30
CA LEU A 38 -2.38 -4.75 5.45
C LEU A 38 -1.89 -6.19 5.68
N ARG A 39 -1.61 -6.92 4.61
CA ARG A 39 -1.07 -8.29 4.69
C ARG A 39 0.25 -8.41 3.96
N ILE A 40 1.16 -9.19 4.53
CA ILE A 40 2.50 -9.43 3.97
C ILE A 40 2.59 -10.89 3.50
N THR A 41 3.07 -11.09 2.28
CA THR A 41 3.28 -12.40 1.65
C THR A 41 4.60 -12.43 0.88
N ASP A 42 4.89 -13.55 0.20
CA ASP A 42 6.02 -13.71 -0.73
C ASP A 42 7.38 -13.29 -0.16
N LEU A 43 7.64 -13.65 1.10
CA LEU A 43 8.91 -13.39 1.76
C LEU A 43 10.08 -14.04 1.02
N LYS A 44 11.05 -13.21 0.64
CA LYS A 44 12.30 -13.61 -0.01
C LYS A 44 13.48 -12.92 0.67
N SER A 45 14.65 -13.54 0.53
CA SER A 45 15.92 -12.93 0.94
C SER A 45 16.71 -12.52 -0.31
N GLY A 46 17.23 -11.29 -0.30
CA GLY A 46 18.26 -10.83 -1.22
C GLY A 46 19.68 -11.20 -0.79
N CYS A 47 19.85 -11.80 0.40
CA CYS A 47 21.14 -12.23 0.89
C CYS A 47 21.60 -13.54 0.23
N THR A 48 22.91 -13.79 0.28
CA THR A 48 23.49 -15.09 -0.12
C THR A 48 22.94 -16.20 0.76
N SER A 49 22.68 -17.39 0.20
CA SER A 49 22.14 -18.56 0.91
C SER A 49 22.97 -19.05 2.11
N LEU A 50 24.22 -18.57 2.23
CA LEU A 50 25.14 -18.86 3.32
C LEU A 50 24.88 -18.02 4.58
N MET A 51 24.03 -16.99 4.53
CA MET A 51 23.72 -16.15 5.69
C MET A 51 22.90 -16.96 6.71
N PRO A 52 23.40 -17.17 7.95
CA PRO A 52 22.67 -17.90 8.96
C PRO A 52 21.52 -17.05 9.54
N GLY A 53 20.39 -17.69 9.82
CA GLY A 53 19.25 -17.07 10.50
C GLY A 53 18.30 -16.26 9.60
N PRO A 54 17.36 -15.52 10.21
CA PRO A 54 16.37 -14.72 9.48
C PRO A 54 17.02 -13.59 8.69
N CYS A 55 16.88 -13.61 7.36
CA CYS A 55 17.48 -12.64 6.46
C CYS A 55 16.53 -12.20 5.33
N CYS A 56 15.21 -12.42 5.49
CA CYS A 56 14.25 -11.92 4.50
C CYS A 56 14.14 -10.40 4.61
N ASP A 57 14.27 -9.73 3.47
CA ASP A 57 14.22 -8.27 3.28
C ASP A 57 13.30 -7.86 2.13
N ARG A 58 12.75 -8.83 1.39
CA ARG A 58 11.86 -8.59 0.25
C ARG A 58 10.53 -9.27 0.51
N PHE A 59 9.45 -8.56 0.25
CA PHE A 59 8.11 -9.07 0.49
C PHE A 59 7.07 -8.37 -0.37
N LYS A 60 5.91 -9.00 -0.52
CA LYS A 60 4.75 -8.43 -1.18
C LYS A 60 3.76 -7.91 -0.15
N LEU A 61 3.41 -6.64 -0.25
CA LEU A 61 2.38 -5.99 0.54
C LEU A 61 1.05 -6.02 -0.21
N HIS A 62 0.05 -6.61 0.42
CA HIS A 62 -1.33 -6.61 -0.05
C HIS A 62 -2.09 -5.50 0.66
N ILE A 63 -2.58 -4.54 -0.13
CA ILE A 63 -3.28 -3.36 0.35
C ILE A 63 -4.72 -3.42 -0.15
N PRO A 64 -5.71 -3.59 0.74
CA PRO A 64 -7.11 -3.41 0.38
C PRO A 64 -7.36 -1.95 -0.02
N TYR A 65 -7.97 -1.73 -1.18
CA TYR A 65 -8.25 -0.38 -1.70
C TYR A 65 -9.41 -0.43 -2.71
N ALA A 66 -10.46 0.35 -2.48
CA ALA A 66 -11.63 0.49 -3.36
C ALA A 66 -12.30 -0.83 -3.77
N GLY A 67 -12.33 -1.83 -2.88
CA GLY A 67 -12.88 -3.17 -3.17
C GLY A 67 -11.92 -4.12 -3.87
N GLU A 68 -10.74 -3.64 -4.28
CA GLU A 68 -9.67 -4.42 -4.87
C GLU A 68 -8.52 -4.64 -3.88
N THR A 69 -7.49 -5.40 -4.31
CA THR A 69 -6.25 -5.56 -3.54
C THR A 69 -5.05 -5.17 -4.38
N LEU A 70 -4.41 -4.05 -4.03
CA LEU A 70 -3.13 -3.67 -4.60
C LEU A 70 -2.04 -4.62 -4.08
N LYS A 71 -1.11 -4.97 -4.96
CA LYS A 71 0.00 -5.89 -4.66
C LYS A 71 1.31 -5.21 -4.97
N TRP A 72 1.93 -4.62 -3.96
CA TRP A 72 3.20 -3.91 -4.12
C TRP A 72 4.35 -4.76 -3.61
N ASP A 73 5.41 -4.92 -4.39
CA ASP A 73 6.64 -5.52 -3.89
C ASP A 73 7.48 -4.45 -3.21
N ILE A 74 7.88 -4.72 -1.97
CA ILE A 74 8.74 -3.86 -1.15
C ILE A 74 10.08 -4.55 -0.99
N ILE A 75 11.14 -3.82 -1.28
CA ILE A 75 12.50 -4.34 -1.35
C ILE A 75 13.38 -3.52 -0.41
N PHE A 76 13.78 -4.13 0.69
CA PHE A 76 14.88 -3.63 1.52
C PHE A 76 16.19 -4.34 1.17
N ASN A 77 17.27 -3.82 1.73
CA ASN A 77 18.56 -4.50 1.80
C ASN A 77 18.86 -4.82 3.27
N ALA A 78 18.83 -6.10 3.66
CA ALA A 78 19.11 -6.50 5.04
C ALA A 78 20.52 -6.11 5.52
N LYS A 79 21.48 -5.88 4.61
CA LYS A 79 22.85 -5.48 4.98
C LYS A 79 22.98 -4.00 5.31
N ASP A 80 22.09 -3.19 4.75
CA ASP A 80 22.07 -1.73 4.87
C ASP A 80 20.64 -1.29 5.29
N PRO A 81 20.16 -1.70 6.48
CA PRO A 81 18.76 -1.52 6.91
C PRO A 81 18.36 -0.05 7.13
N GLU A 82 19.34 0.85 7.22
CA GLU A 82 19.15 2.29 7.29
C GLU A 82 18.72 2.93 5.96
N LEU A 83 18.91 2.23 4.83
CA LEU A 83 18.49 2.71 3.51
C LEU A 83 16.96 2.59 3.35
N PRO A 84 16.32 3.52 2.61
CA PRO A 84 14.91 3.41 2.29
C PRO A 84 14.64 2.20 1.38
N PRO A 85 13.42 1.64 1.41
CA PRO A 85 13.05 0.56 0.51
C PRO A 85 12.73 1.04 -0.90
N ASP A 86 12.86 0.13 -1.87
CA ASP A 86 12.32 0.29 -3.22
C ASP A 86 10.90 -0.31 -3.31
N PHE A 87 10.08 0.24 -4.20
CA PHE A 87 8.71 -0.20 -4.46
C PHE A 87 8.52 -0.61 -5.92
N ILE A 88 7.77 -1.70 -6.13
CA ILE A 88 7.27 -2.10 -7.46
C ILE A 88 5.74 -2.19 -7.37
N PHE A 89 5.04 -1.38 -8.18
CA PHE A 89 3.58 -1.19 -8.09
C PHE A 89 2.74 -2.23 -8.86
N GLY A 90 3.29 -3.42 -9.11
CA GLY A 90 2.56 -4.54 -9.71
C GLY A 90 1.99 -4.23 -11.10
N GLU A 91 0.66 -4.25 -11.22
CA GLU A 91 -0.05 -4.12 -12.50
C GLU A 91 -0.14 -2.68 -13.02
N ASP A 92 -0.07 -1.67 -12.13
CA ASP A 92 -0.17 -0.25 -12.46
C ASP A 92 1.22 0.34 -12.78
N ALA A 93 1.84 -0.13 -13.86
CA ALA A 93 3.15 0.34 -14.30
C ALA A 93 3.23 1.85 -14.63
N ASP A 94 2.08 2.48 -14.87
CA ASP A 94 1.97 3.92 -15.19
C ASP A 94 1.84 4.79 -13.92
N PHE A 95 1.73 4.17 -12.73
CA PHE A 95 1.74 4.90 -11.48
C PHE A 95 3.18 5.31 -11.12
N LEU A 96 3.46 6.60 -11.29
CA LEU A 96 4.74 7.23 -11.00
C LEU A 96 4.56 8.24 -9.87
N PRO A 97 4.82 7.87 -8.60
CA PRO A 97 4.69 8.82 -7.49
C PRO A 97 5.79 9.88 -7.54
N GLU A 98 5.43 11.12 -7.24
CA GLU A 98 6.32 12.27 -7.15
C GLU A 98 7.11 12.21 -5.83
N PRO A 99 8.46 12.10 -5.87
CA PRO A 99 9.26 11.97 -4.66
C PRO A 99 9.16 13.18 -3.71
N SER A 100 8.88 14.38 -4.23
CA SER A 100 8.71 15.59 -3.42
C SER A 100 7.50 15.53 -2.49
N GLU A 101 6.51 14.71 -2.84
CA GLU A 101 5.28 14.48 -2.07
C GLU A 101 5.38 13.24 -1.16
N LEU A 102 6.61 12.71 -0.96
CA LEU A 102 6.91 11.58 -0.08
C LEU A 102 7.93 11.99 1.01
N PRO A 103 7.55 12.84 1.98
CA PRO A 103 8.50 13.34 2.98
C PRO A 103 9.11 12.21 3.83
N HIS A 104 8.39 11.09 4.06
CA HIS A 104 8.96 9.94 4.77
C HIS A 104 9.95 9.14 3.92
N LEU A 105 9.96 9.29 2.58
CA LEU A 105 11.02 8.76 1.73
C LEU A 105 12.22 9.70 1.70
N VAL A 106 11.97 11.00 1.52
CA VAL A 106 13.03 12.03 1.42
C VAL A 106 13.83 12.15 2.71
N SER A 107 13.15 12.09 3.86
CA SER A 107 13.75 12.10 5.20
C SER A 107 13.57 10.76 5.89
N TRP A 108 13.96 9.68 5.20
CA TRP A 108 13.84 8.32 5.73
C TRP A 108 14.57 8.17 7.07
N ASP A 109 13.87 7.58 8.04
CA ASP A 109 14.35 7.38 9.40
C ASP A 109 14.01 5.95 9.86
N ALA A 110 14.91 5.01 9.58
CA ALA A 110 14.78 3.61 9.96
C ALA A 110 14.71 3.39 11.49
N GLY A 111 15.09 4.39 12.29
CA GLY A 111 14.97 4.35 13.75
C GLY A 111 13.53 4.49 14.25
N LYS A 112 12.61 4.99 13.42
CA LYS A 112 11.19 5.13 13.75
C LYS A 112 10.39 3.94 13.21
N PRO A 113 9.77 3.11 14.08
CA PRO A 113 9.00 1.94 13.65
C PRO A 113 7.87 2.25 12.66
N GLU A 114 7.29 3.45 12.73
CA GLU A 114 6.16 3.87 11.90
C GLU A 114 6.55 4.41 10.52
N CYS A 115 7.84 4.64 10.22
CA CYS A 115 8.26 5.35 9.01
C CYS A 115 7.81 4.62 7.72
N LEU A 116 7.90 3.30 7.69
CA LEU A 116 7.40 2.49 6.57
C LEU A 116 5.88 2.62 6.40
N LEU A 117 5.13 2.60 7.51
CA LEU A 117 3.68 2.73 7.45
C LEU A 117 3.26 4.12 6.95
N GLN A 118 3.94 5.17 7.39
CA GLN A 118 3.68 6.53 6.90
C GLN A 118 3.99 6.65 5.41
N LEU A 119 5.12 6.11 4.96
CA LEU A 119 5.47 6.09 3.54
C LEU A 119 4.42 5.34 2.70
N VAL A 120 3.92 4.20 3.17
CA VAL A 120 2.82 3.47 2.50
C VAL A 120 1.55 4.33 2.41
N LYS A 121 1.21 5.09 3.46
CA LYS A 121 0.05 5.99 3.45
C LYS A 121 0.21 7.14 2.45
N GLU A 122 1.40 7.71 2.35
CA GLU A 122 1.71 8.76 1.37
C GLU A 122 1.63 8.25 -0.07
N LEU A 123 2.20 7.07 -0.32
CA LEU A 123 2.08 6.40 -1.61
C LEU A 123 0.62 6.12 -1.97
N LEU A 124 -0.21 5.69 -1.01
CA LEU A 124 -1.64 5.48 -1.25
C LEU A 124 -2.39 6.78 -1.53
N GLN A 125 -2.01 7.88 -0.88
CA GLN A 125 -2.56 9.19 -1.17
C GLN A 125 -2.24 9.64 -2.62
N GLN A 126 -1.01 9.42 -3.07
CA GLN A 126 -0.65 9.69 -4.47
C GLN A 126 -1.33 8.73 -5.43
N TYR A 127 -1.47 7.45 -5.06
CA TYR A 127 -2.20 6.46 -5.87
C TYR A 127 -3.67 6.86 -6.04
N HIS A 128 -4.30 7.41 -5.00
CA HIS A 128 -5.64 7.98 -5.10
C HIS A 128 -5.69 9.13 -6.12
N GLN A 129 -4.74 10.06 -6.08
CA GLN A 129 -4.67 11.15 -7.06
C GLN A 129 -4.49 10.63 -8.49
N TYR A 130 -3.63 9.62 -8.68
CA TYR A 130 -3.46 8.93 -9.96
C TYR A 130 -4.77 8.30 -10.46
N GLN A 131 -5.53 7.65 -9.59
CA GLN A 131 -6.85 7.10 -9.95
C GLN A 131 -7.87 8.19 -10.28
N CYS A 132 -7.87 9.32 -9.56
CA CYS A 132 -8.68 10.50 -9.89
C CYS A 132 -8.33 11.08 -11.27
N GLN A 133 -7.04 11.09 -11.65
CA GLN A 133 -6.62 11.53 -12.98
C GLN A 133 -7.13 10.58 -14.06
N ARG A 134 -7.01 9.26 -13.87
CA ARG A 134 -7.52 8.25 -14.80
C ARG A 134 -9.04 8.31 -14.97
N LEU A 135 -9.76 8.66 -13.91
CA LEU A 135 -11.21 8.83 -13.98
C LEU A 135 -11.63 9.94 -14.96
N ARG A 136 -10.77 10.95 -15.20
CA ARG A 136 -11.02 12.02 -16.18
C ARG A 136 -11.12 11.53 -17.61
N ASP A 137 -10.62 10.33 -17.91
CA ASP A 137 -10.79 9.70 -19.22
C ASP A 137 -12.24 9.26 -19.50
N SER A 138 -13.10 9.25 -18.46
CA SER A 138 -14.52 8.94 -18.56
C SER A 138 -15.36 10.12 -18.07
N SER A 139 -15.97 10.85 -19.01
CA SER A 139 -16.84 11.99 -18.70
C SER A 139 -18.03 11.61 -17.80
N ARG A 140 -18.55 10.38 -17.94
CA ARG A 140 -19.63 9.87 -17.08
C ARG A 140 -19.18 9.68 -15.64
N LEU A 141 -18.06 9.00 -15.42
CA LEU A 141 -17.56 8.75 -14.06
C LEU A 141 -17.11 10.05 -13.41
N LEU A 142 -16.56 10.99 -14.18
CA LEU A 142 -16.19 12.33 -13.70
C LEU A 142 -17.38 13.13 -13.20
N PHE A 143 -18.52 13.05 -13.89
CA PHE A 143 -19.76 13.68 -13.45
C PHE A 143 -20.29 13.06 -12.14
N GLU A 144 -20.31 11.73 -12.05
CA GLU A 144 -20.75 11.01 -10.85
C GLU A 144 -19.83 11.33 -9.65
N TYR A 145 -18.51 11.33 -9.85
CA TYR A 145 -17.53 11.70 -8.84
C TYR A 145 -17.69 13.16 -8.37
N GLY A 146 -17.84 14.10 -9.31
CA GLY A 146 -18.08 15.51 -8.98
C GLY A 146 -19.33 15.71 -8.14
N SER A 147 -20.42 15.01 -8.47
CA SER A 147 -21.67 15.06 -7.70
C SER A 147 -21.50 14.51 -6.28
N LEU A 148 -20.66 13.48 -6.09
CA LEU A 148 -20.39 12.92 -4.76
C LEU A 148 -19.50 13.83 -3.90
N LEU A 149 -18.58 14.57 -4.51
CA LEU A 149 -17.72 15.53 -3.80
C LEU A 149 -18.49 16.74 -3.27
N GLU A 150 -19.62 17.09 -3.88
CA GLU A 150 -20.49 18.17 -3.39
C GLU A 150 -21.18 17.82 -2.06
N ASP A 151 -21.30 16.54 -1.72
CA ASP A 151 -21.82 16.10 -0.44
C ASP A 151 -20.68 16.05 0.61
N PRO A 152 -20.75 16.88 1.67
CA PRO A 152 -19.72 16.97 2.72
C PRO A 152 -19.43 15.65 3.42
N ASN A 153 -20.35 14.69 3.36
CA ASN A 153 -20.20 13.39 4.00
C ASN A 153 -19.19 12.47 3.28
N TYR A 154 -18.89 12.72 1.99
CA TYR A 154 -18.01 11.85 1.20
C TYR A 154 -16.62 12.44 0.92
N GLY A 155 -16.48 13.77 0.95
CA GLY A 155 -15.31 14.46 0.36
C GLY A 155 -13.92 14.08 0.89
N ARG A 156 -13.78 13.56 2.11
CA ARG A 156 -12.47 13.18 2.71
C ARG A 156 -12.28 11.68 2.90
N SER A 157 -13.29 10.87 2.62
CA SER A 157 -13.31 9.44 2.92
C SER A 157 -13.85 8.68 1.71
N MET A 158 -13.25 8.91 0.55
CA MET A 158 -13.59 8.24 -0.69
C MET A 158 -12.33 7.64 -1.33
N GLU A 159 -12.45 6.40 -1.78
CA GLU A 159 -11.46 5.70 -2.57
C GLU A 159 -12.05 5.46 -3.95
N ILE A 160 -11.19 5.52 -4.96
CA ILE A 160 -11.59 5.39 -6.35
C ILE A 160 -10.62 4.46 -7.03
N TYR A 161 -11.15 3.54 -7.83
CA TYR A 161 -10.37 2.68 -8.69
C TYR A 161 -10.98 2.64 -10.09
N ALA A 162 -10.21 3.06 -11.09
CA ALA A 162 -10.56 2.95 -12.49
C ALA A 162 -9.78 1.80 -13.11
N GLY A 163 -10.45 0.67 -13.39
CA GLY A 163 -9.83 -0.50 -14.03
C GLY A 163 -9.27 -0.21 -15.43
N ARG A 164 -8.36 -1.06 -15.93
CA ARG A 164 -7.86 -0.96 -17.33
C ARG A 164 -8.94 -1.41 -18.32
N LYS A 165 -8.88 -0.86 -19.55
CA LYS A 165 -9.88 -0.85 -20.64
C LYS A 165 -10.54 -2.19 -21.07
N ASN A 166 -10.17 -3.35 -20.50
CA ASN A 166 -10.75 -4.66 -20.85
C ASN A 166 -11.78 -5.22 -19.85
N SER A 167 -12.12 -4.49 -18.79
CA SER A 167 -13.26 -4.84 -17.94
C SER A 167 -13.93 -3.57 -17.42
N TRP A 168 -14.73 -2.93 -18.28
CA TRP A 168 -15.65 -1.87 -17.87
C TRP A 168 -16.81 -2.48 -17.08
N VAL A 169 -16.52 -2.93 -15.86
CA VAL A 169 -17.48 -2.99 -14.77
C VAL A 169 -16.90 -2.06 -13.71
N PRO A 170 -17.28 -0.77 -13.70
CA PRO A 170 -16.92 0.10 -12.59
C PRO A 170 -17.65 -0.43 -11.36
N VAL A 171 -16.91 -0.97 -10.39
CA VAL A 171 -17.48 -1.34 -9.10
C VAL A 171 -17.27 -0.16 -8.16
N LEU A 172 -18.30 0.69 -8.04
CA LEU A 172 -18.40 1.67 -6.96
C LEU A 172 -18.94 0.94 -5.72
N HIS A 173 -18.08 0.66 -4.76
CA HIS A 173 -18.52 0.18 -3.45
C HIS A 173 -19.01 1.35 -2.59
N HIS A 174 -20.29 1.31 -2.22
CA HIS A 174 -20.89 2.15 -1.19
C HIS A 174 -21.20 1.27 0.03
N LEU A 175 -20.87 1.72 1.23
CA LEU A 175 -21.40 1.17 2.48
C LEU A 175 -21.95 2.31 3.32
N THR A 176 -23.27 2.49 3.25
CA THR A 176 -24.01 3.36 4.15
C THR A 176 -24.22 2.62 5.48
N HIS A 177 -23.56 3.05 6.54
CA HIS A 177 -23.98 2.69 7.89
C HIS A 177 -25.01 3.71 8.38
N PHE A 178 -26.29 3.32 8.35
CA PHE A 178 -27.28 3.89 9.26
C PHE A 178 -27.01 3.34 10.68
N HIS A 179 -27.14 4.23 11.66
CA HIS A 179 -26.83 4.07 13.10
C HIS A 179 -27.26 2.74 13.72
#